data_AF-A0AAD6XXE2-F1
#
_entry.id   AF-A0AAD6XXE2-F1
#
_cell.length_a   1.000
_cell.length_b   1.000
_cell.length_c   1.000
_cell.angle_alpha   90.00
_cell.angle_beta   90.00
_cell.angle_gamma   90.00
#
_symmetry.space_group_name_H-M   'P 1'
#
loop_
_entity.id
_entity.type
_entity.pdbx_description
1 polymer ?
#
loop_
_entity_poly.entity_id
_entity_poly.type
_entity_poly.pdbx_seq_one_letter_code
_entity_poly.pdbx_strand_id
1 'polypeptide(L)'
;VANAGIQGCISTGENADGAPVVIHNCNTEDLTHQDWTATFAFRGDTAPSPIKIFGDKCIDVTNGVNALGTKLQIWTCTGGPNQQWVNTLDSTFQWSGTDKCIDLTDGKIADGTPLQLYTCGSSNNNQKWGGAPNPDNGGCVPSAAPFVEEVNVCPQPSNHFGR
;
A
#
# COMPACT_ATOMS: atom_id res chain seq x y z
N VAL A 1 -1.94 1.68 -4.57
CA VAL A 1 -2.42 0.65 -3.61
C VAL A 1 -3.83 1.02 -3.16
N ALA A 2 -4.83 0.17 -3.36
CA ALA A 2 -6.22 0.43 -2.95
C ALA A 2 -6.62 -0.38 -1.73
N ASN A 3 -7.63 0.10 -1.01
CA ASN A 3 -8.30 -0.71 -0.02
C ASN A 3 -9.44 -1.53 -0.67
N ALA A 4 -9.46 -2.84 -0.45
CA ALA A 4 -10.40 -3.75 -1.11
C ALA A 4 -11.84 -3.69 -0.57
N GLY A 5 -12.05 -3.12 0.63
CA GLY A 5 -13.36 -3.06 1.29
C GLY A 5 -14.07 -1.71 1.22
N ILE A 6 -13.38 -0.68 0.75
CA ILE A 6 -13.77 0.73 0.84
C ILE A 6 -13.07 1.44 -0.32
N GLN A 7 -13.83 2.05 -1.23
CA GLN A 7 -13.38 2.56 -2.53
C GLN A 7 -12.38 3.74 -2.40
N GLY A 8 -11.16 3.48 -1.93
CA GLY A 8 -10.13 4.49 -1.69
C GLY A 8 -8.72 3.94 -1.89
N CYS A 9 -7.84 4.79 -2.39
CA CYS A 9 -6.43 4.53 -2.64
C CYS A 9 -5.57 5.22 -1.61
N ILE A 10 -4.49 4.56 -1.19
CA ILE A 10 -3.43 5.20 -0.43
C ILE A 10 -2.90 6.37 -1.28
N SER A 11 -2.87 7.55 -0.67
CA SER A 11 -2.45 8.79 -1.30
C SER A 11 -1.59 9.58 -0.33
N THR A 12 -0.87 10.55 -0.86
CA THR A 12 -0.22 11.61 -0.06
C THR A 12 -0.50 12.97 -0.69
N GLY A 13 -0.27 14.06 0.03
CA GLY A 13 -0.61 15.40 -0.43
C GLY A 13 0.49 16.07 -1.26
N GLU A 14 1.73 16.00 -0.78
CA GLU A 14 2.89 16.67 -1.39
C GLU A 14 4.12 15.75 -1.30
N ASN A 15 5.09 15.94 -2.19
CA ASN A 15 6.39 15.26 -2.10
C ASN A 15 7.31 15.96 -1.08
N ALA A 16 6.97 15.86 0.20
CA ALA A 16 7.72 16.42 1.31
C ALA A 16 7.79 15.44 2.49
N ASP A 17 8.95 15.38 3.15
CA ASP A 17 9.11 14.60 4.38
C ASP A 17 8.12 15.10 5.44
N GLY A 18 7.35 14.18 6.01
CA GLY A 18 6.28 14.47 6.96
C GLY A 18 4.91 14.68 6.33
N ALA A 19 4.77 14.67 5.00
CA ALA A 19 3.45 14.70 4.39
C ALA A 19 2.63 13.47 4.81
N PRO A 20 1.35 13.64 5.18
CA PRO A 20 0.56 12.54 5.72
C PRO A 20 0.29 11.48 4.64
N VAL A 21 0.22 10.22 5.07
CA VAL A 21 -0.36 9.15 4.25
C VAL A 21 -1.84 9.09 4.58
N VAL A 22 -2.66 9.25 3.55
CA VAL A 22 -4.12 9.38 3.64
C VAL A 22 -4.78 8.41 2.67
N ILE A 23 -6.10 8.32 2.71
CA ILE A 23 -6.88 7.83 1.58
C ILE A 23 -7.41 8.98 0.73
N HIS A 24 -7.49 8.76 -0.57
CA HIS A 24 -8.31 9.55 -1.48
C HIS A 24 -9.06 8.60 -2.42
N ASN A 25 -10.05 9.11 -3.14
CA ASN A 25 -10.58 8.44 -4.31
C ASN A 25 -9.43 7.97 -5.22
N CYS A 26 -9.52 6.74 -5.70
CA CYS A 26 -8.57 6.21 -6.67
C CYS A 26 -8.70 7.01 -7.97
N ASN A 27 -7.83 7.99 -8.17
CA ASN A 27 -7.93 8.94 -9.28
C ASN A 27 -6.92 8.57 -10.38
N THR A 28 -7.37 8.58 -11.63
CA THR A 28 -6.50 8.42 -12.81
C THR A 28 -5.79 9.71 -13.19
N GLU A 29 -6.24 10.85 -12.66
CA GLU A 29 -5.79 12.18 -13.07
C GLU A 29 -4.62 12.71 -12.20
N ASP A 30 -4.37 12.13 -11.02
CA ASP A 30 -3.24 12.46 -10.15
C ASP A 30 -2.51 11.20 -9.65
N LEU A 31 -1.98 10.46 -10.62
CA LEU A 31 -1.21 9.24 -10.36
C LEU A 31 0.05 9.50 -9.54
N THR A 32 0.59 10.73 -9.53
CA THR A 32 1.86 11.00 -8.84
C THR A 32 1.77 10.80 -7.34
N HIS A 33 0.63 11.14 -6.74
CA HIS A 33 0.38 10.99 -5.31
C HIS A 33 -0.14 9.59 -4.91
N GLN A 34 -0.40 8.70 -5.88
CA GLN A 34 -0.98 7.37 -5.68
C GLN A 34 -0.17 6.22 -6.32
N ASP A 35 0.94 6.52 -7.01
CA ASP A 35 1.83 5.54 -7.64
C ASP A 35 2.80 4.92 -6.63
N TRP A 36 2.23 4.03 -5.81
CA TRP A 36 2.95 3.31 -4.78
C TRP A 36 3.55 2.00 -5.30
N THR A 37 4.86 1.84 -5.13
CA THR A 37 5.56 0.58 -5.35
C THR A 37 5.66 -0.20 -4.04
N ALA A 38 5.04 -1.37 -3.97
CA ALA A 38 5.16 -2.30 -2.86
C ALA A 38 5.67 -3.66 -3.37
N THR A 39 6.52 -4.33 -2.60
CA THR A 39 6.91 -5.71 -2.90
C THR A 39 5.81 -6.64 -2.38
N PHE A 40 5.12 -7.32 -3.29
CA PHE A 40 4.15 -8.34 -2.94
C PHE A 40 4.84 -9.70 -2.88
N ALA A 41 4.61 -10.41 -1.78
CA ALA A 41 5.19 -11.72 -1.54
C ALA A 41 4.61 -12.76 -2.51
N PHE A 42 5.36 -13.16 -3.54
CA PHE A 42 5.06 -14.39 -4.28
C PHE A 42 5.76 -15.55 -3.59
N ARG A 43 5.00 -16.47 -2.98
CA ARG A 43 5.45 -17.67 -2.23
C ARG A 43 5.95 -17.43 -0.80
N GLY A 44 5.19 -16.71 0.02
CA GLY A 44 5.44 -16.67 1.47
C GLY A 44 6.76 -16.02 1.90
N ASP A 45 7.40 -15.28 1.00
CA ASP A 45 8.51 -14.41 1.34
C ASP A 45 7.98 -13.26 2.21
N THR A 46 8.35 -13.28 3.49
CA THR A 46 7.94 -12.27 4.48
C THR A 46 9.03 -11.24 4.69
N ALA A 47 10.02 -11.18 3.79
CA ALA A 47 11.08 -10.19 3.83
C ALA A 47 10.47 -8.78 3.90
N PRO A 48 10.79 -8.01 4.95
CA PRO A 48 10.34 -6.64 5.05
C PRO A 48 10.90 -5.80 3.92
N SER A 49 10.06 -4.96 3.33
CA SER A 49 10.49 -4.01 2.32
C SER A 49 9.77 -2.67 2.47
N PRO A 50 10.38 -1.58 1.99
CA PRO A 50 9.73 -0.29 1.93
C PRO A 50 8.59 -0.26 0.91
N ILE A 51 7.49 0.42 1.27
CA ILE A 51 6.44 0.83 0.33
C ILE A 51 6.79 2.24 -0.15
N LYS A 52 7.14 2.39 -1.42
CA LYS A 52 7.75 3.61 -1.98
C LYS A 52 6.78 4.44 -2.81
N ILE A 53 7.02 5.75 -2.83
CA ILE A 53 6.40 6.74 -3.72
C ILE A 53 7.45 7.75 -4.18
N PHE A 54 7.23 8.42 -5.32
CA PHE A 54 8.15 9.41 -5.92
C PHE A 54 9.58 8.89 -6.19
N GLY A 55 9.80 7.59 -6.13
CA GLY A 55 11.11 6.93 -6.30
C GLY A 55 11.97 6.87 -5.03
N ASP A 56 11.88 7.85 -4.13
CA ASP A 56 12.78 8.00 -2.97
C ASP A 56 12.08 8.21 -1.61
N LYS A 57 10.74 8.27 -1.57
CA LYS A 57 9.95 8.38 -0.35
C LYS A 57 9.34 7.04 0.03
N CYS A 58 9.18 6.81 1.32
CA CYS A 58 8.70 5.58 1.91
C CYS A 58 7.54 5.87 2.87
N ILE A 59 6.57 4.95 2.97
CA ILE A 59 5.61 4.97 4.10
C ILE A 59 6.39 4.76 5.39
N ASP A 60 6.22 5.70 6.32
CA ASP A 60 6.99 5.86 7.54
C ASP A 60 6.05 5.90 8.76
N VAL A 61 6.37 5.10 9.78
CA VAL A 61 5.74 5.25 11.10
C VAL A 61 6.33 6.48 11.75
N THR A 62 5.50 7.53 11.90
CA THR A 62 5.95 8.85 12.36
C THR A 62 6.77 8.76 13.65
N ASN A 63 8.00 9.27 13.61
CA ASN A 63 8.97 9.24 14.71
C ASN A 63 9.29 7.82 15.25
N GLY A 64 8.95 6.75 14.52
CA GLY A 64 9.09 5.36 14.94
C GLY A 64 8.24 4.99 16.17
N VAL A 65 7.17 5.75 16.46
CA VAL A 65 6.39 5.55 17.69
C VAL A 65 5.50 4.31 17.58
N ASN A 66 5.82 3.29 18.37
CA ASN A 66 5.03 2.06 18.50
C ASN A 66 3.83 2.23 19.45
N ALA A 67 2.89 3.09 19.06
CA ALA A 67 1.62 3.27 19.74
C ALA A 67 0.46 3.07 18.76
N LEU A 68 -0.68 2.59 19.27
CA LEU A 68 -1.89 2.51 18.48
C LEU A 68 -2.35 3.93 18.13
N GLY A 69 -2.72 4.14 16.87
CA GLY A 69 -3.13 5.44 16.37
C GLY A 69 -1.98 6.35 15.91
N THR A 70 -0.72 5.91 16.01
CA THR A 70 0.40 6.63 15.39
C THR A 70 0.10 6.83 13.91
N LYS A 71 0.11 8.08 13.45
CA LYS A 71 -0.16 8.40 12.04
C LYS A 71 1.02 8.05 11.16
N LEU A 72 0.72 7.68 9.93
CA LEU A 72 1.72 7.41 8.93
C LEU A 72 2.01 8.68 8.13
N GLN A 73 3.27 8.84 7.76
CA GLN A 73 3.76 9.92 6.92
C GLN A 73 4.58 9.32 5.78
N ILE A 74 4.89 10.12 4.77
CA ILE A 74 6.01 9.81 3.90
C ILE A 74 7.28 10.42 4.46
N TRP A 75 8.39 9.72 4.25
CA TRP A 75 9.70 10.23 4.57
C TRP A 75 10.71 9.68 3.58
N THR A 76 11.79 10.40 3.35
CA THR A 76 12.93 9.93 2.55
C THR A 76 13.34 8.54 3.02
N CYS A 77 13.47 7.61 2.08
CA CYS A 77 13.78 6.23 2.38
C CYS A 77 15.17 6.14 3.03
N THR A 78 15.20 5.75 4.30
CA THR A 78 16.43 5.60 5.10
C THR A 78 16.86 4.14 5.23
N GLY A 79 15.96 3.20 4.94
CA GLY A 79 16.13 1.79 5.28
C GLY A 79 15.89 1.48 6.77
N GLY A 80 15.49 2.48 7.55
CA GLY A 80 15.19 2.34 8.97
C GLY A 80 14.01 1.40 9.27
N PRO A 81 13.96 0.78 10.46
CA PRO A 81 12.90 -0.16 10.83
C PRO A 81 11.48 0.41 10.73
N ASN A 82 11.31 1.72 10.96
CA ASN A 82 10.04 2.43 10.88
C ASN A 82 9.49 2.57 9.44
N GLN A 83 10.24 2.11 8.44
CA GLN A 83 9.87 2.14 7.02
C GLN A 83 9.80 0.74 6.40
N GLN A 84 9.89 -0.32 7.22
CA GLN A 84 9.88 -1.70 6.76
C GLN A 84 8.53 -2.35 6.97
N TRP A 85 7.91 -2.80 5.87
CA TRP A 85 6.57 -3.37 5.86
C TRP A 85 6.62 -4.79 5.32
N VAL A 86 5.83 -5.67 5.91
CA VAL A 86 5.62 -7.04 5.42
C VAL A 86 4.23 -7.08 4.80
N ASN A 87 4.16 -7.40 3.51
CA ASN A 87 2.90 -7.72 2.87
C ASN A 87 2.50 -9.15 3.24
N THR A 88 1.33 -9.30 3.87
CA THR A 88 0.85 -10.59 4.35
C THR A 88 -0.13 -11.22 3.34
N LEU A 89 -0.32 -12.55 3.44
CA LEU A 89 -1.27 -13.28 2.58
C LEU A 89 -2.73 -12.87 2.77
N ASP A 90 -3.07 -12.22 3.88
CA ASP A 90 -4.39 -11.66 4.14
C ASP A 90 -4.54 -10.20 3.72
N SER A 91 -3.67 -9.74 2.80
CA SER A 91 -3.68 -8.41 2.20
C SER A 91 -3.50 -7.27 3.21
N THR A 92 -2.67 -7.46 4.24
CA THR A 92 -2.28 -6.38 5.15
C THR A 92 -0.84 -5.95 4.89
N PHE A 93 -0.51 -4.73 5.29
CA PHE A 93 0.87 -4.27 5.41
C PHE A 93 1.21 -4.16 6.89
N GLN A 94 1.88 -5.18 7.41
CA GLN A 94 2.31 -5.24 8.80
C GLN A 94 3.62 -4.48 8.96
N TRP A 95 3.73 -3.65 9.99
CA TRP A 95 4.99 -3.03 10.37
C TRP A 95 5.93 -4.11 10.92
N SER A 96 7.08 -4.28 10.27
CA SER A 96 7.98 -5.40 10.50
C SER A 96 8.35 -5.59 11.97
N GLY A 97 8.29 -6.84 12.44
CA GLY A 97 8.61 -7.19 13.83
C GLY A 97 7.56 -6.78 14.86
N THR A 98 6.38 -6.32 14.44
CA THR A 98 5.27 -5.93 15.33
C THR A 98 3.98 -6.65 14.98
N ASP A 99 2.93 -6.47 15.79
CA ASP A 99 1.57 -6.95 15.55
C ASP A 99 0.66 -5.87 14.94
N LYS A 100 1.23 -4.82 14.32
CA LYS A 100 0.48 -3.66 13.85
C LYS A 100 0.55 -3.49 12.35
N CYS A 101 -0.56 -3.06 11.77
CA CYS A 101 -0.80 -2.94 10.35
C CYS A 101 -1.15 -1.50 9.99
N ILE A 102 -0.93 -1.14 8.73
CA ILE A 102 -1.53 0.05 8.12
C ILE A 102 -3.05 -0.08 8.21
N ASP A 103 -3.71 0.92 8.78
CA ASP A 103 -5.14 0.94 9.11
C ASP A 103 -5.76 2.27 8.67
N LEU A 104 -6.91 2.21 8.01
CA LEU A 104 -7.74 3.39 7.79
C LEU A 104 -8.38 3.82 9.10
N THR A 105 -8.01 5.02 9.56
CA THR A 105 -8.50 5.57 10.81
C THR A 105 -10.02 5.52 10.91
N ASP A 106 -10.52 4.80 11.92
CA ASP A 106 -11.94 4.62 12.24
C ASP A 106 -12.81 4.08 11.08
N GLY A 107 -12.20 3.55 10.01
CA GLY A 107 -12.91 3.15 8.79
C GLY A 107 -13.57 4.30 8.02
N LYS A 108 -13.15 5.54 8.27
CA LYS A 108 -13.73 6.73 7.63
C LYS A 108 -13.24 6.86 6.20
N ILE A 109 -14.16 6.72 5.24
CA ILE A 109 -13.84 6.71 3.79
C ILE A 109 -13.75 8.10 3.15
N ALA A 110 -13.67 9.17 3.94
CA ALA A 110 -13.56 10.52 3.40
C ALA A 110 -12.13 10.78 2.90
N ASP A 111 -12.01 11.44 1.75
CA ASP A 111 -10.73 11.91 1.21
C ASP A 111 -9.95 12.72 2.25
N GLY A 112 -8.65 12.49 2.31
CA GLY A 112 -7.75 13.07 3.31
C GLY A 112 -7.80 12.38 4.67
N THR A 113 -8.59 11.31 4.86
CA THR A 113 -8.56 10.56 6.12
C THR A 113 -7.18 9.92 6.30
N PRO A 114 -6.47 10.19 7.41
CA PRO A 114 -5.12 9.68 7.62
C PRO A 114 -5.12 8.18 7.87
N LEU A 115 -4.07 7.53 7.41
CA LEU A 115 -3.73 6.17 7.82
C LEU A 115 -3.01 6.19 9.16
N GLN A 116 -3.17 5.10 9.90
CA GLN A 116 -2.58 4.92 11.20
C GLN A 116 -2.01 3.53 11.37
N LEU A 117 -1.21 3.38 12.41
CA LEU A 117 -0.75 2.11 12.91
C LEU A 117 -1.79 1.54 13.89
N TYR A 118 -2.30 0.35 13.62
CA TYR A 118 -3.27 -0.31 14.51
C TYR A 118 -3.05 -1.81 14.57
N THR A 119 -3.51 -2.49 15.63
CA THR A 119 -3.37 -3.94 15.77
C THR A 119 -3.94 -4.66 14.55
N CYS A 120 -3.14 -5.56 13.96
CA CYS A 120 -3.54 -6.33 12.80
C CYS A 120 -4.77 -7.20 13.10
N GLY A 121 -5.78 -7.15 12.23
CA GLY A 121 -7.01 -7.92 12.34
C GLY A 121 -7.38 -8.62 11.03
N SER A 122 -7.54 -9.94 11.07
CA SER A 122 -7.81 -10.76 9.87
C SER A 122 -9.14 -10.43 9.19
N SER A 123 -10.16 -9.98 9.95
CA SER A 123 -11.47 -9.55 9.44
C SER A 123 -11.68 -8.03 9.45
N ASN A 124 -10.61 -7.24 9.57
CA ASN A 124 -10.69 -5.78 9.58
C ASN A 124 -10.48 -5.22 8.15
N ASN A 125 -11.56 -4.77 7.51
CA ASN A 125 -11.52 -4.17 6.18
C ASN A 125 -10.67 -2.88 6.12
N ASN A 126 -10.51 -2.17 7.24
CA ASN A 126 -9.69 -0.97 7.30
C ASN A 126 -8.20 -1.24 7.04
N GLN A 127 -7.78 -2.51 7.08
CA GLN A 127 -6.39 -2.94 6.95
C GLN A 127 -6.13 -3.76 5.68
N LYS A 128 -7.12 -3.88 4.79
CA LYS A 128 -7.03 -4.70 3.58
C LYS A 128 -6.60 -3.85 2.39
N TRP A 129 -5.33 -3.95 2.04
CA TRP A 129 -4.69 -3.18 0.98
C TRP A 129 -4.21 -4.12 -0.13
N GLY A 130 -4.69 -3.89 -1.34
CA GLY A 130 -4.32 -4.63 -2.55
C GLY A 130 -3.94 -3.70 -3.69
N GLY A 131 -3.56 -4.26 -4.82
CA GLY A 131 -3.46 -3.49 -6.07
C GLY A 131 -4.79 -2.80 -6.33
N ALA A 132 -4.77 -1.50 -6.66
CA ALA A 132 -5.97 -0.84 -7.17
C ALA A 132 -6.49 -1.62 -8.39
N PRO A 133 -7.81 -1.65 -8.65
CA PRO A 133 -8.25 -1.98 -10.00
C PRO A 133 -7.49 -1.04 -10.92
N ASN A 134 -6.70 -1.61 -11.82
CA ASN A 134 -6.12 -0.81 -12.89
C ASN A 134 -7.30 -0.11 -13.59
N PRO A 135 -7.32 1.23 -13.68
CA PRO A 135 -8.35 1.97 -14.41
C PRO A 135 -8.44 1.56 -15.89
N ASP A 136 -7.39 0.92 -16.43
CA ASP A 136 -7.39 0.32 -17.75
C ASP A 136 -7.68 -1.19 -17.66
N ASN A 137 -8.95 -1.56 -17.45
CA ASN A 137 -9.52 -2.88 -17.74
C ASN A 137 -8.59 -4.09 -17.47
N GLY A 138 -8.15 -4.28 -16.23
CA GLY A 138 -7.59 -5.57 -15.78
C GLY A 138 -6.18 -5.94 -16.28
N GLY A 139 -5.37 -4.97 -16.72
CA GLY A 139 -3.95 -5.21 -17.01
C GLY A 139 -3.06 -4.99 -15.79
N CYS A 140 -2.20 -5.95 -15.43
CA CYS A 140 -1.05 -5.64 -14.59
C CYS A 140 -0.03 -4.88 -15.44
N VAL A 141 0.17 -3.58 -15.22
CA VAL A 141 1.32 -2.90 -15.80
C VAL A 141 2.51 -3.03 -14.85
N PRO A 142 3.67 -3.55 -15.30
CA PRO A 142 4.89 -3.37 -14.54
C PRO A 142 5.19 -1.88 -14.50
N SER A 143 5.37 -1.33 -13.30
CA SER A 143 5.91 0.02 -13.09
C SER A 143 7.18 0.15 -13.93
N ALA A 144 7.28 1.23 -14.69
CA ALA A 144 8.31 1.48 -15.67
C ALA A 144 9.71 1.50 -15.02
N ALA A 145 10.34 0.33 -14.93
CA ALA A 145 11.75 0.17 -14.63
C ALA A 145 12.48 -0.32 -15.89
N PRO A 146 13.60 0.31 -16.31
CA PRO A 146 14.36 -0.18 -17.44
C PRO A 146 15.14 -1.44 -17.00
N PHE A 147 14.77 -2.58 -17.60
CA PHE A 147 15.49 -3.85 -17.71
C PHE A 147 15.91 -4.58 -16.40
N VAL A 148 15.33 -5.76 -16.16
CA VAL A 148 15.98 -7.06 -16.43
C VAL A 148 14.95 -8.19 -16.53
N GLU A 149 15.22 -9.12 -17.44
CA GLU A 149 14.52 -10.39 -17.73
C GLU A 149 14.13 -11.21 -16.48
N GLU A 150 12.86 -11.53 -16.29
CA GLU A 150 12.27 -12.83 -16.64
C GLU A 150 10.82 -13.01 -16.10
N VAL A 151 9.92 -13.27 -17.06
CA VAL A 151 8.67 -14.07 -17.05
C VAL A 151 7.42 -13.64 -16.26
N ASN A 152 6.51 -12.99 -17.01
CA ASN A 152 5.06 -13.21 -17.12
C ASN A 152 4.45 -14.30 -16.23
N VAL A 153 3.37 -13.99 -15.50
CA VAL A 153 1.96 -14.24 -15.89
C VAL A 153 1.05 -13.55 -14.87
N CYS A 154 0.29 -12.53 -15.26
CA CYS A 154 -0.96 -12.24 -14.55
C CYS A 154 -2.01 -13.25 -15.01
N PRO A 155 -2.54 -14.11 -14.11
CA PRO A 155 -3.59 -15.05 -14.51
C PRO A 155 -4.82 -14.23 -14.94
N GLN A 156 -5.22 -14.40 -16.20
CA GLN A 156 -6.50 -13.88 -16.68
C GLN A 156 -7.63 -14.56 -15.89
N PRO A 157 -8.71 -13.85 -15.54
CA PRO A 157 -9.93 -14.53 -15.11
C PRO A 157 -10.45 -15.34 -16.30
N SER A 158 -10.41 -16.66 -16.19
CA SER A 158 -11.06 -17.54 -17.15
C SER A 158 -12.57 -17.31 -17.07
N ASN A 159 -13.12 -16.60 -18.05
CA ASN A 159 -14.56 -16.52 -18.26
C ASN A 159 -15.09 -17.93 -18.54
N HIS A 160 -15.82 -18.48 -17.56
CA HIS A 160 -16.57 -19.71 -17.70
C HIS A 160 -18.02 -19.40 -18.09
N PHE A 161 -18.28 -19.25 -19.38
CA PHE A 161 -19.58 -19.38 -20.08
C PHE A 161 -19.19 -19.54 -21.56
N GLY A 162 -19.52 -20.55 -22.34
CA GLY A 162 -20.60 -21.51 -22.32
C GLY A 162 -21.09 -21.63 -23.77
N ARG A 163 -20.95 -22.83 -24.35
CA ARG A 163 -21.31 -23.29 -25.72
C ARG A 163 -20.31 -23.07 -26.84
#